data_AF-A0A1H5TGQ5-F1
#
_entry.id   AF-A0A1H5TGQ5-F1
#
_cell.length_a   1.000
_cell.length_b   1.000
_cell.length_c   1.000
_cell.angle_alpha   90.00
_cell.angle_beta   90.00
_cell.angle_gamma   90.00
#
_symmetry.space_group_name_H-M   'P 1'
#
loop_
_entity.id
_entity.type
_entity.pdbx_description
1 polymer ?
#
loop_
_entity_poly.entity_id
_entity_poly.type
_entity_poly.pdbx_seq_one_letter_code
_entity_poly.pdbx_strand_id
1 'polypeptide(L)'
;MEPEEFDASLASLSSAEDFLGYFKVNFDPEIVASKRIALLRNFHRALEGMPEPRGYLAYKKALNLAYRDLLLGSHLPLASSNCAHCTECDD
;
A
#
# COMPACT_ATOMS: atom_id res chain seq x y z
N MET A 1 18.01 16.93 0.34
CA MET A 1 16.92 16.49 1.22
C MET A 1 17.60 15.85 2.40
N GLU A 2 17.65 16.59 3.49
CA GLU A 2 18.13 16.07 4.76
C GLU A 2 17.14 15.01 5.28
N PRO A 3 17.58 14.02 6.08
CA PRO A 3 16.71 12.97 6.58
C PRO A 3 15.52 13.52 7.38
N GLU A 4 15.72 14.58 8.16
CA GLU A 4 14.66 15.24 8.94
C GLU A 4 13.60 15.90 8.05
N GLU A 5 14.00 16.49 6.92
CA GLU A 5 13.06 17.05 5.94
C GLU A 5 12.22 15.95 5.27
N PHE A 6 12.80 14.77 5.04
CA PHE A 6 12.10 13.64 4.45
C PHE A 6 11.02 13.10 5.41
N ASP A 7 11.36 12.89 6.68
CA ASP A 7 10.42 12.41 7.69
C ASP A 7 9.32 13.43 7.98
N ALA A 8 9.66 14.73 8.04
CA ALA A 8 8.67 15.80 8.16
C ALA A 8 7.72 15.86 6.95
N SER A 9 8.27 15.70 5.74
CA SER A 9 7.46 15.63 4.52
C SER A 9 6.52 14.42 4.54
N LEU A 10 7.00 13.25 4.95
CA LEU A 10 6.17 12.05 5.09
C LEU A 10 5.04 12.25 6.11
N ALA A 11 5.32 12.89 7.24
CA ALA A 11 4.34 13.17 8.28
C ALA A 11 3.25 14.15 7.83
N SER A 12 3.53 15.01 6.84
CA SER A 12 2.53 15.95 6.30
C SER A 12 1.58 15.31 5.28
N LEU A 13 1.86 14.10 4.80
CA LEU A 13 1.03 13.42 3.81
C LEU A 13 -0.16 12.76 4.50
N SER A 14 -1.38 13.15 4.12
CA SER A 14 -2.60 12.72 4.81
C SER A 14 -3.43 11.69 4.03
N SER A 15 -3.19 11.59 2.71
CA SER A 15 -3.97 10.75 1.80
C SER A 15 -3.09 9.86 0.93
N ALA A 16 -3.65 8.76 0.41
CA ALA A 16 -2.96 7.89 -0.54
C ALA A 16 -2.54 8.66 -1.82
N GLU A 17 -3.38 9.60 -2.25
CA GLU A 17 -3.13 10.47 -3.41
C GLU A 17 -1.98 11.45 -3.13
N ASP A 18 -1.90 12.03 -1.92
CA ASP A 18 -0.76 12.86 -1.49
C ASP A 18 0.54 12.05 -1.54
N PHE A 19 0.50 10.82 -1.04
CA PHE A 19 1.64 9.90 -1.09
C PHE A 19 2.11 9.66 -2.53
N LEU A 20 1.21 9.22 -3.40
CA LEU A 20 1.55 8.94 -4.79
C LEU A 20 2.06 10.20 -5.52
N GLY A 21 1.46 11.37 -5.23
CA GLY A 21 1.85 12.66 -5.76
C GLY A 21 3.26 13.10 -5.31
N TYR A 22 3.57 12.94 -4.02
CA TYR A 22 4.90 13.24 -3.45
C TYR A 22 6.01 12.40 -4.10
N PHE A 23 5.75 11.11 -4.30
CA PHE A 23 6.69 10.19 -4.94
C PHE A 23 6.68 10.27 -6.48
N LYS A 24 5.86 11.15 -7.07
CA LYS A 24 5.69 11.31 -8.52
C LYS A 24 5.38 9.99 -9.21
N VAL A 25 4.49 9.20 -8.61
CA VAL A 25 3.94 7.98 -9.20
C VAL A 25 2.80 8.37 -10.11
N ASN A 26 2.72 7.80 -11.31
CA ASN A 26 1.59 8.04 -12.19
C ASN A 26 0.44 7.11 -11.79
N PHE A 27 -0.69 7.68 -11.40
CA PHE A 27 -1.84 6.92 -10.91
C PHE A 27 -3.15 7.50 -11.44
N ASP A 28 -4.18 6.66 -11.43
CA ASP A 28 -5.56 7.06 -11.70
C ASP A 28 -6.26 7.33 -10.36
N PRO A 29 -6.73 8.57 -10.11
CA PRO A 29 -7.35 8.93 -8.85
C PRO A 29 -8.63 8.14 -8.56
N GLU A 30 -9.40 7.72 -9.58
CA GLU A 30 -10.63 6.94 -9.37
C GLU A 30 -10.31 5.52 -8.88
N ILE A 31 -9.25 4.91 -9.44
CA ILE A 31 -8.77 3.59 -9.01
C ILE A 31 -8.21 3.67 -7.59
N VAL A 32 -7.42 4.71 -7.29
CA VAL A 32 -6.83 4.89 -5.96
C VAL A 32 -7.93 5.14 -4.94
N ALA A 33 -8.88 6.03 -5.20
CA ALA A 33 -9.97 6.34 -4.28
C ALA A 33 -10.86 5.12 -3.98
N SER A 34 -11.17 4.30 -4.98
CA SER A 34 -11.98 3.08 -4.82
C SER A 34 -11.23 1.94 -4.14
N LYS A 35 -9.90 1.86 -4.28
CA LYS A 35 -9.09 0.74 -3.77
C LYS A 35 -7.97 1.14 -2.81
N ARG A 36 -8.14 2.22 -2.04
CA ARG A 36 -7.13 2.76 -1.09
C ARG A 36 -6.57 1.69 -0.16
N ILE A 37 -7.44 0.88 0.45
CA ILE A 37 -7.03 -0.18 1.39
C ILE A 37 -6.14 -1.23 0.72
N ALA A 38 -6.49 -1.66 -0.50
CA ALA A 38 -5.70 -2.65 -1.23
C ALA A 38 -4.33 -2.07 -1.65
N LEU A 39 -4.28 -0.80 -2.07
CA LEU A 39 -3.04 -0.12 -2.39
C LEU A 39 -2.09 -0.07 -1.18
N LEU A 40 -2.60 0.36 -0.02
CA LEU A 40 -1.80 0.44 1.21
C LEU A 40 -1.27 -0.93 1.63
N ARG A 41 -2.12 -1.97 1.61
CA ARG A 41 -1.69 -3.34 1.94
C ARG A 41 -0.59 -3.84 1.01
N ASN A 42 -0.73 -3.63 -0.30
CA ASN A 42 0.31 -4.00 -1.26
C ASN A 42 1.59 -3.19 -1.04
N PHE A 43 1.47 -1.90 -0.69
CA PHE A 43 2.60 -1.04 -0.39
C PHE A 43 3.40 -1.52 0.83
N HIS A 44 2.72 -1.79 1.95
CA HIS A 44 3.37 -2.35 3.13
C HIS A 44 4.09 -3.67 2.82
N ARG A 45 3.43 -4.56 2.07
CA ARG A 45 4.03 -5.83 1.64
C ARG A 45 5.26 -5.63 0.75
N ALA A 46 5.21 -4.67 -0.18
CA ALA A 46 6.35 -4.35 -1.02
C ALA A 46 7.52 -3.80 -0.20
N LEU A 47 7.25 -3.05 0.88
CA LEU A 47 8.27 -2.57 1.80
C LEU A 47 8.89 -3.71 2.63
N GLU A 48 8.11 -4.67 3.12
CA GLU A 48 8.61 -5.81 3.91
C GLU A 48 9.73 -6.58 3.20
N GLY A 49 9.66 -6.69 1.88
CA GLY A 49 10.70 -7.33 1.06
C GLY A 49 11.94 -6.47 0.77
N MET A 50 12.01 -5.23 1.26
CA MET A 50 13.14 -4.32 0.99
C MET A 50 14.06 -4.16 2.22
N PRO A 51 15.38 -4.19 2.02
CA PRO A 51 16.36 -4.00 3.08
C PRO A 51 16.34 -2.56 3.62
N GLU A 52 16.62 -2.42 4.92
CA GLU A 52 16.79 -1.12 5.58
C GLU A 52 18.23 -0.60 5.45
N PRO A 53 18.47 0.73 5.46
CA PRO A 53 17.49 1.82 5.65
C PRO A 53 16.66 2.12 4.41
N ARG A 54 15.36 2.38 4.60
CA ARG A 54 14.42 2.66 3.52
C ARG A 54 14.38 4.17 3.23
N GLY A 55 15.06 4.58 2.17
CA GLY A 55 15.00 5.97 1.69
C GLY A 55 13.88 6.22 0.69
N TYR A 56 13.85 7.45 0.17
CA TYR A 56 12.89 7.91 -0.85
C TYR A 56 12.72 6.93 -2.03
N LEU A 57 13.83 6.39 -2.54
CA LEU A 57 13.81 5.45 -3.68
C LEU A 57 13.12 4.12 -3.34
N ALA A 58 13.30 3.60 -2.12
CA ALA A 58 12.64 2.38 -1.67
C ALA A 58 11.12 2.58 -1.59
N TYR A 59 10.67 3.70 -1.01
CA TYR A 59 9.26 4.07 -0.94
C TYR A 59 8.64 4.26 -2.32
N LYS A 60 9.32 5.00 -3.21
CA LYS A 60 8.87 5.20 -4.59
C LYS A 60 8.73 3.86 -5.33
N LYS A 61 9.72 2.97 -5.19
CA LYS A 61 9.70 1.65 -5.83
C LYS A 61 8.56 0.80 -5.27
N ALA A 62 8.36 0.79 -3.95
CA ALA A 62 7.29 0.05 -3.29
C ALA A 62 5.90 0.53 -3.75
N LEU A 63 5.69 1.84 -3.87
CA LEU A 63 4.43 2.39 -4.38
C LEU A 63 4.16 2.01 -5.84
N ASN A 64 5.17 2.06 -6.70
CA ASN A 64 5.01 1.62 -8.09
C ASN A 64 4.64 0.14 -8.18
N LEU A 65 5.31 -0.72 -7.40
CA LEU A 65 4.99 -2.14 -7.33
C LEU A 65 3.56 -2.35 -6.81
N ALA A 66 3.20 -1.69 -5.71
CA ALA A 66 1.89 -1.81 -5.10
C ALA A 66 0.76 -1.37 -6.03
N TYR A 67 0.95 -0.26 -6.75
CA TYR A 67 -0.01 0.24 -7.72
C TYR A 67 -0.11 -0.70 -8.94
N ARG A 68 1.02 -1.24 -9.41
CA ARG A 68 1.01 -2.24 -10.49
C ARG A 68 0.25 -3.50 -10.07
N ASP A 69 0.50 -3.99 -8.86
CA ASP A 69 -0.17 -5.18 -8.33
C ASP A 69 -1.67 -4.93 -8.09
N LEU A 70 -2.04 -3.70 -7.74
CA LEU A 70 -3.42 -3.24 -7.64
C LEU A 70 -4.16 -3.34 -8.99
N LEU A 71 -3.50 -2.92 -10.08
CA LEU A 71 -4.05 -2.94 -11.44
C LEU A 71 -4.15 -4.36 -12.01
N LEU A 72 -3.14 -5.20 -11.74
CA LEU A 72 -3.15 -6.62 -12.13
C LEU A 72 -4.22 -7.43 -11.39
N GLY A 73 -4.95 -6.82 -10.45
CA GLY A 73 -6.00 -7.49 -9.70
C GLY A 73 -5.44 -8.55 -8.77
N SER A 74 -4.23 -8.33 -8.24
CA SER A 74 -3.63 -9.22 -7.24
C SER A 74 -4.57 -9.22 -6.04
N HIS A 75 -5.45 -10.21 -5.99
CA HIS A 75 -6.25 -10.52 -4.83
C HIS A 75 -5.24 -10.79 -3.73
N LEU A 76 -4.99 -9.79 -2.88
CA LEU A 76 -4.52 -10.06 -1.55
C LEU A 76 -5.51 -11.09 -1.01
N PRO A 77 -5.05 -12.29 -0.60
CA PRO A 77 -5.79 -12.96 0.44
C PRO A 77 -5.77 -11.94 1.59
N LEU A 78 -6.85 -11.16 1.74
CA LEU A 78 -7.36 -10.88 3.07
C LEU A 78 -7.30 -12.26 3.71
N ALA A 79 -6.37 -12.46 4.66
CA ALA A 79 -6.33 -13.67 5.44
C ALA A 79 -7.79 -13.93 5.74
N SER A 80 -8.32 -14.97 5.09
CA SER A 80 -9.71 -15.32 5.17
C SER A 80 -9.96 -15.29 6.65
N SER A 81 -10.88 -14.43 7.11
CA SER A 81 -11.38 -14.53 8.46
C SER A 81 -11.52 -16.02 8.71
N ASN A 82 -10.82 -16.52 9.72
CA ASN A 82 -10.85 -17.93 10.11
C ASN A 82 -12.24 -18.27 10.67
N CYS A 83 -13.31 -17.91 9.96
CA CYS A 83 -14.58 -18.62 9.94
C CYS A 83 -14.38 -19.95 9.21
N ALA A 84 -13.36 -20.72 9.59
CA ALA A 84 -13.25 -22.14 9.33
C ALA A 84 -13.93 -22.92 10.46
N HIS A 85 -15.04 -22.38 10.99
CA HIS A 85 -15.91 -23.07 11.93
C HIS A 85 -17.33 -22.51 11.89
N CYS A 86 -17.94 -22.51 10.71
CA CYS A 86 -19.38 -22.71 10.61
C CYS A 86 -19.63 -24.22 10.46
N THR A 87 -19.68 -24.91 11.60
CA THR A 87 -20.31 -26.21 11.81
C THR A 87 -20.94 -26.04 13.19
N GLU A 88 -22.25 -26.06 13.40
CA GLU A 88 -23.27 -26.91 12.81
C GLU A 88 -24.61 -26.16 12.72
N CYS A 89 -25.40 -26.50 11.70
CA CYS A 89 -26.85 -26.56 11.82
C CYS A 89 -27.18 -27.93 12.44
N ASP A 90 -27.91 -27.97 13.55
CA ASP A 90 -28.72 -29.13 13.91
C ASP A 90 -29.97 -28.63 14.69
N ASP A 91 -31.13 -29.01 14.11
CA ASP A 91 -32.56 -28.92 14.48
C ASP A 91 -33.10 -27.88 15.48
#